data_AF-A0A961HEM2-F1
#
_entry.id   AF-A0A961HEM2-F1
#
_cell.length_a   1.000
_cell.length_b   1.000
_cell.length_c   1.000
_cell.angle_alpha   90.00
_cell.angle_beta   90.00
_cell.angle_gamma   90.00
#
_symmetry.space_group_name_H-M   'P 1'
#
loop_
_entity.id
_entity.type
_entity.pdbx_description
1 polymer ?
#
loop_
_entity_poly.entity_id
_entity_poly.type
_entity_poly.pdbx_seq_one_letter_code
_entity_poly.pdbx_strand_id
1 'polypeptide(L)'
;TTRSSVAFLVEVLVTIASELDEHLSEMSLSERSRFEKKVQRLTASTAPLPDFSGFHPVFQDHSGSIETPEGDVRRAFYLSYDDANCEYLLSEEIEEKLNAGNQVVSATFVTPYPPGFPVLVPGQVFSQQILTFIRDLDTKEIHGYSPDIGYRVYTDKAIEMAAAG
;
A
#
# COMPACT_ATOMS: atom_id res chain seq x y z
N THR A 1 -30.51 0.22 6.37
CA THR A 1 -30.90 -0.66 5.25
C THR A 1 -32.39 -0.96 5.34
N THR A 2 -33.13 -1.03 4.22
CA THR A 2 -34.58 -1.32 4.21
C THR A 2 -34.84 -2.73 3.68
N ARG A 3 -36.00 -3.33 3.99
CA ARG A 3 -36.38 -4.64 3.43
C ARG A 3 -36.41 -4.61 1.91
N SER A 4 -36.88 -3.52 1.31
CA SER A 4 -36.89 -3.33 -0.14
C SER A 4 -35.48 -3.29 -0.71
N SER A 5 -34.52 -2.65 -0.03
CA SER A 5 -33.11 -2.63 -0.45
C SER A 5 -32.46 -4.02 -0.40
N VAL A 6 -32.80 -4.82 0.61
CA VAL A 6 -32.29 -6.20 0.72
C VAL A 6 -32.90 -7.09 -0.36
N ALA A 7 -34.21 -6.99 -0.59
CA ALA A 7 -34.89 -7.74 -1.65
C ALA A 7 -34.30 -7.41 -3.02
N PHE A 8 -34.07 -6.12 -3.30
CA PHE A 8 -33.43 -5.66 -4.53
C PHE A 8 -32.01 -6.19 -4.69
N LEU A 9 -31.19 -6.19 -3.62
CA LEU A 9 -29.85 -6.77 -3.68
C LEU A 9 -29.90 -8.27 -4.01
N VAL A 10 -30.79 -9.03 -3.35
CA VAL A 10 -30.93 -10.47 -3.61
C VAL A 10 -31.38 -10.71 -5.05
N GLU A 11 -32.35 -9.94 -5.55
CA GLU A 11 -32.81 -10.01 -6.94
C GLU A 11 -31.66 -9.81 -7.92
N VAL A 12 -30.87 -8.73 -7.76
CA VAL A 12 -29.70 -8.45 -8.59
C VAL A 12 -28.67 -9.58 -8.54
N LEU A 13 -28.38 -10.12 -7.34
CA LEU A 13 -27.44 -11.22 -7.19
C LEU A 13 -27.92 -12.51 -7.86
N VAL A 14 -29.23 -12.81 -7.81
CA VAL A 14 -29.82 -13.97 -8.50
C VAL A 14 -29.75 -13.80 -10.01
N THR A 15 -30.02 -12.59 -10.52
CA THR A 15 -29.88 -12.27 -11.95
C THR A 15 -28.45 -12.49 -12.41
N ILE A 16 -27.45 -11.93 -11.70
CA ILE A 16 -26.02 -12.12 -12.03
C ILE A 16 -25.63 -13.60 -12.01
N ALA A 17 -26.05 -14.36 -11.00
CA ALA A 17 -25.76 -15.78 -10.92
C ALA A 17 -26.34 -16.56 -12.10
N SER A 18 -27.57 -16.25 -12.50
CA SER A 18 -28.24 -16.92 -13.62
C SER A 18 -27.58 -16.60 -14.96
N GLU A 19 -27.19 -15.34 -15.19
CA GLU A 19 -26.43 -14.92 -16.38
C GLU A 19 -25.07 -15.62 -16.47
N LEU A 20 -24.38 -15.79 -15.33
CA LEU A 20 -23.11 -16.52 -15.29
C LEU A 20 -23.28 -18.01 -15.62
N ASP A 21 -24.32 -18.66 -15.09
CA ASP A 21 -24.61 -20.08 -15.36
C ASP A 21 -24.96 -20.32 -16.84
N GLU A 22 -25.77 -19.46 -17.44
CA GLU A 22 -26.10 -19.50 -18.87
C GLU A 22 -24.81 -19.35 -19.70
N HIS A 23 -24.00 -18.34 -19.42
CA HIS A 23 -22.74 -18.11 -20.12
C HIS A 23 -21.78 -19.31 -20.01
N LEU A 24 -21.68 -19.93 -18.83
CA LEU A 24 -20.87 -21.13 -18.61
C LEU A 24 -21.38 -22.36 -19.38
N SER A 25 -22.69 -22.47 -19.59
CA SER A 25 -23.30 -23.61 -20.30
C SER A 25 -23.03 -23.59 -21.81
N GLU A 26 -22.81 -22.40 -22.37
CA GLU A 26 -22.54 -22.20 -23.79
C GLU A 26 -21.04 -22.28 -24.15
N MET A 27 -20.15 -22.23 -23.16
CA MET A 27 -18.70 -22.23 -23.38
C MET A 27 -18.18 -23.57 -23.93
N SER A 28 -17.29 -23.47 -24.92
CA SER A 28 -16.41 -24.58 -25.31
C SER A 28 -15.40 -24.91 -24.20
N LEU A 29 -14.77 -26.10 -24.29
CA LEU A 29 -13.70 -26.51 -23.37
C LEU A 29 -12.55 -25.51 -23.28
N SER A 30 -12.21 -24.86 -24.40
CA SER A 30 -11.12 -23.87 -24.45
C SER A 30 -11.50 -22.56 -23.76
N GLU A 31 -12.75 -22.11 -23.92
CA GLU A 31 -13.28 -20.90 -23.28
C GLU A 31 -13.40 -21.10 -21.77
N ARG A 32 -13.90 -22.26 -21.36
CA ARG A 32 -14.01 -22.63 -19.94
C ARG A 32 -12.65 -22.62 -19.24
N SER A 33 -11.61 -23.16 -19.87
CA SER A 33 -10.25 -23.13 -19.32
C SER A 33 -9.71 -21.69 -19.15
N ARG A 34 -10.01 -20.78 -20.09
CA ARG A 34 -9.63 -19.36 -19.95
C ARG A 34 -10.41 -18.67 -18.84
N PHE A 35 -11.70 -18.95 -18.72
CA PHE A 35 -12.55 -18.43 -17.67
C PHE A 35 -12.07 -18.85 -16.28
N GLU A 36 -11.77 -20.14 -16.09
CA GLU A 36 -11.24 -20.67 -14.82
C GLU A 36 -9.92 -20.00 -14.42
N LYS A 37 -9.00 -19.79 -15.37
CA LYS A 37 -7.75 -19.04 -15.11
C LYS A 37 -8.01 -17.59 -14.68
N LYS A 38 -9.00 -16.93 -15.30
CA LYS A 38 -9.40 -15.57 -14.94
C LYS A 38 -10.01 -15.54 -13.53
N VAL A 39 -10.89 -16.48 -13.21
CA VAL A 39 -11.45 -16.63 -11.85
C VAL A 39 -10.33 -16.83 -10.85
N GLN A 40 -9.43 -17.79 -11.10
CA GLN A 40 -8.30 -18.05 -10.22
C GLN A 40 -7.42 -16.81 -10.02
N ARG A 41 -7.13 -16.03 -11.07
CA ARG A 41 -6.37 -14.78 -10.93
C ARG A 41 -7.08 -13.75 -10.04
N LEU A 42 -8.41 -13.68 -10.12
CA LEU A 42 -9.22 -12.72 -9.35
C LEU A 42 -9.50 -13.19 -7.91
N THR A 43 -9.50 -14.49 -7.65
CA THR A 43 -9.88 -15.08 -6.35
C THR A 43 -8.73 -15.70 -5.57
N ALA A 44 -7.59 -15.98 -6.22
CA ALA A 44 -6.38 -16.42 -5.53
C ALA A 44 -5.82 -15.28 -4.67
N SER A 45 -5.17 -15.65 -3.56
CA SER A 45 -4.60 -14.69 -2.62
C SER A 45 -3.64 -13.73 -3.34
N THR A 46 -3.92 -12.44 -3.20
CA THR A 46 -2.99 -11.36 -3.52
C THR A 46 -1.66 -11.54 -2.78
N ALA A 47 -0.62 -10.80 -3.20
CA ALA A 47 0.64 -10.72 -2.45
C ALA A 47 0.38 -10.55 -0.94
N PRO A 48 1.10 -11.27 -0.07
CA PRO A 48 0.93 -11.13 1.37
C PRO A 48 1.23 -9.69 1.78
N LEU A 49 0.51 -9.21 2.79
CA LEU A 49 0.76 -7.87 3.32
C LEU A 49 2.20 -7.78 3.83
N PRO A 50 2.89 -6.65 3.58
CA PRO A 50 4.25 -6.48 4.06
C PRO A 50 4.26 -6.35 5.58
N ASP A 51 5.33 -6.84 6.20
CA ASP A 51 5.56 -6.60 7.62
C ASP A 51 5.89 -5.13 7.88
N PHE A 52 5.60 -4.67 9.09
CA PHE A 52 5.97 -3.33 9.51
C PHE A 52 7.50 -3.22 9.59
N SER A 53 8.07 -2.34 8.78
CA SER A 53 9.52 -2.18 8.62
C SER A 53 10.21 -1.38 9.74
N GLY A 54 9.43 -0.77 10.64
CA GLY A 54 9.94 0.04 11.73
C GLY A 54 10.03 1.53 11.41
N PHE A 55 10.17 2.34 12.46
CA PHE A 55 10.43 3.77 12.35
C PHE A 55 11.91 4.04 12.21
N HIS A 56 12.26 5.07 11.42
CA HIS A 56 13.63 5.59 11.42
C HIS A 56 13.99 6.07 12.84
N PRO A 57 15.23 5.87 13.33
CA PRO A 57 15.62 6.22 14.71
C PRO A 57 15.24 7.64 15.13
N VAL A 58 15.33 8.61 14.21
CA VAL A 58 14.94 10.02 14.47
C VAL A 58 13.47 10.20 14.88
N PHE A 59 12.60 9.29 14.46
CA PHE A 59 11.18 9.30 14.77
C PHE A 59 10.81 8.27 15.84
N GLN A 60 11.76 7.52 16.41
CA GLN A 60 11.47 6.63 17.53
C GLN A 60 11.33 7.42 18.83
N ASP A 61 10.40 7.01 19.69
CA ASP A 61 10.22 7.62 21.01
C ASP A 61 11.25 7.08 22.00
N HIS A 62 12.18 7.94 22.41
CA HIS A 62 13.22 7.61 23.39
C HIS A 62 12.92 8.18 24.78
N SER A 63 11.75 8.77 25.00
CA SER A 63 11.40 9.45 26.25
C SER A 63 11.02 8.49 27.39
N GLY A 64 10.70 7.23 27.05
CA GLY A 64 10.34 6.19 28.01
C GLY A 64 11.52 5.62 28.80
N SER A 65 11.22 5.04 29.97
CA SER A 65 12.21 4.30 30.78
C SER A 65 12.57 2.92 30.20
N ILE A 66 11.81 2.46 29.20
CA ILE A 66 12.00 1.21 28.47
C ILE A 66 12.06 1.59 26.99
N GLU A 67 13.10 1.16 26.28
CA GLU A 67 13.19 1.33 24.83
C GLU A 67 12.07 0.53 24.14
N THR A 68 11.33 1.19 23.25
CA THR A 68 10.27 0.58 22.46
C THR A 68 10.51 0.83 20.97
N PRO A 69 10.01 -0.02 20.07
CA PRO A 69 10.07 0.22 18.63
C PRO A 69 9.00 1.24 18.16
N GLU A 70 8.32 1.91 19.09
CA GLU A 70 7.27 2.87 18.79
C GLU A 70 7.85 4.16 18.19
N GLY A 71 7.08 4.81 17.33
CA GLY A 71 7.50 6.05 16.69
C GLY A 71 6.48 7.17 16.82
N ASP A 72 7.00 8.39 16.83
CA ASP A 72 6.24 9.62 16.81
C ASP A 72 5.80 9.96 15.38
N VAL A 73 4.73 9.28 14.95
CA VAL A 73 4.06 9.54 13.66
C VAL A 73 3.62 10.99 13.55
N ARG A 74 3.25 11.64 14.66
CA ARG A 74 2.79 13.05 14.66
C ARG A 74 3.95 13.98 14.29
N ARG A 75 5.11 13.81 14.91
CA ARG A 75 6.33 14.58 14.59
C ARG A 75 6.72 14.40 13.13
N ALA A 76 6.76 13.16 12.65
CA ALA A 76 7.02 12.89 11.24
C ALA A 76 5.98 13.62 10.36
N PHE A 77 4.70 13.37 10.56
CA PHE A 77 3.63 13.98 9.77
C PHE A 77 3.74 15.50 9.67
N TYR A 78 3.99 16.22 10.78
CA TYR A 78 4.17 17.68 10.74
C TYR A 78 5.50 18.15 10.14
N LEU A 79 6.59 17.38 10.24
CA LEU A 79 7.84 17.72 9.55
C LEU A 79 7.66 17.79 8.03
N SER A 80 6.72 17.00 7.50
CA SER A 80 6.40 16.96 6.07
C SER A 80 5.64 18.19 5.56
N TYR A 81 5.24 19.12 6.44
CA TYR A 81 4.53 20.35 6.05
C TYR A 81 5.45 21.35 5.35
N ASP A 82 6.74 21.31 5.65
CA ASP A 82 7.74 22.04 4.88
C ASP A 82 8.12 21.19 3.66
N ASP A 83 7.67 21.61 2.48
CA ASP A 83 7.95 20.91 1.22
C ASP A 83 9.46 20.80 0.93
N ALA A 84 10.30 21.69 1.47
CA ALA A 84 11.75 21.58 1.31
C ALA A 84 12.36 20.38 2.05
N ASN A 85 11.63 19.79 3.00
CA ASN A 85 12.04 18.57 3.68
C ASN A 85 11.72 17.29 2.88
N CYS A 86 10.91 17.40 1.83
CA CYS A 86 10.41 16.27 1.08
C CYS A 86 10.91 16.26 -0.36
N GLU A 87 11.05 15.06 -0.90
CA GLU A 87 11.28 14.82 -2.31
C GLU A 87 10.40 13.68 -2.80
N TYR A 88 10.36 13.47 -4.10
CA TYR A 88 9.65 12.36 -4.73
C TYR A 88 10.66 11.42 -5.37
N LEU A 89 10.57 10.12 -5.07
CA LEU A 89 11.43 9.08 -5.62
C LEU A 89 10.59 7.96 -6.23
N LEU A 90 10.94 7.55 -7.45
CA LEU A 90 10.41 6.36 -8.10
C LEU A 90 10.80 5.09 -7.32
N SER A 91 10.05 4.01 -7.56
CA SER A 91 10.30 2.73 -6.88
C SER A 91 11.75 2.27 -7.09
N GLU A 92 12.27 2.40 -8.31
CA GLU A 92 13.62 2.01 -8.70
C GLU A 92 14.69 2.81 -7.95
N GLU A 93 14.49 4.13 -7.78
CA GLU A 93 15.41 4.99 -7.04
C GLU A 93 15.45 4.63 -5.55
N ILE A 94 14.30 4.27 -4.97
CA ILE A 94 14.23 3.76 -3.60
C ILE A 94 14.96 2.42 -3.49
N GLU A 95 14.76 1.49 -4.43
CA GLU A 95 15.48 0.21 -4.45
C GLU A 95 16.98 0.40 -4.54
N GLU A 96 17.46 1.31 -5.37
CA GLU A 96 18.89 1.64 -5.47
C GLU A 96 19.43 2.16 -4.13
N LYS A 97 18.71 3.08 -3.46
CA LYS A 97 19.09 3.57 -2.13
C LYS A 97 19.12 2.43 -1.10
N LEU A 98 18.11 1.55 -1.08
CA LEU A 98 18.06 0.41 -0.16
C LEU A 98 19.20 -0.59 -0.42
N ASN A 99 19.51 -0.89 -1.68
CA ASN A 99 20.61 -1.77 -2.08
C ASN A 99 21.99 -1.20 -1.73
N ALA A 100 22.12 0.13 -1.71
CA ALA A 100 23.31 0.82 -1.22
C ALA A 100 23.42 0.86 0.31
N GLY A 101 22.44 0.32 1.04
CA GLY A 101 22.40 0.30 2.50
C GLY A 101 21.85 1.58 3.14
N ASN A 102 21.29 2.49 2.34
CA ASN A 102 20.67 3.71 2.84
C ASN A 102 19.21 3.46 3.24
N GLN A 103 18.74 4.16 4.26
CA GLN A 103 17.34 4.13 4.66
C GLN A 103 16.57 5.23 3.94
N VAL A 104 15.42 4.89 3.36
CA VAL A 104 14.47 5.86 2.80
C VAL A 104 13.28 5.94 3.74
N VAL A 105 12.80 7.14 4.04
CA VAL A 105 11.75 7.35 5.04
C VAL A 105 10.51 7.97 4.40
N SER A 106 9.34 7.34 4.59
CA SER A 106 8.09 7.87 4.07
C SER A 106 7.72 9.18 4.76
N ALA A 107 7.35 10.19 3.96
CA ALA A 107 6.86 11.48 4.47
C ALA A 107 5.33 11.57 4.50
N THR A 108 4.63 10.54 4.02
CA THR A 108 3.17 10.49 3.96
C THR A 108 2.66 9.08 4.22
N PHE A 109 1.33 8.93 4.28
CA PHE A 109 0.70 7.62 4.26
C PHE A 109 0.66 7.07 2.84
N VAL A 110 0.99 5.80 2.67
CA VAL A 110 0.79 5.07 1.40
C VAL A 110 -0.25 3.99 1.60
N THR A 111 -1.41 4.14 0.95
CA THR A 111 -2.61 3.35 1.22
C THR A 111 -3.23 2.83 -0.08
N PRO A 112 -3.03 1.54 -0.42
CA PRO A 112 -3.67 0.89 -1.56
C PRO A 112 -5.13 0.52 -1.27
N TYR A 113 -6.01 0.70 -2.27
CA TYR A 113 -7.43 0.35 -2.20
C TYR A 113 -7.82 -0.62 -3.31
N PRO A 114 -8.37 -1.81 -3.01
CA PRO A 114 -8.41 -2.46 -1.69
C PRO A 114 -6.99 -2.91 -1.25
N PRO A 115 -6.75 -3.20 0.05
CA PRO A 115 -7.70 -3.32 1.17
C PRO A 115 -8.02 -2.03 1.94
N GLY A 116 -7.32 -0.92 1.69
CA GLY A 116 -7.60 0.37 2.30
C GLY A 116 -6.95 0.63 3.66
N PHE A 117 -5.87 -0.09 3.98
CA PHE A 117 -5.03 0.20 5.16
C PHE A 117 -3.64 0.68 4.71
N PRO A 118 -2.97 1.54 5.50
CA PRO A 118 -1.67 2.08 5.13
C PRO A 118 -0.57 1.02 5.23
N VAL A 119 0.21 0.84 4.15
CA VAL A 119 1.42 -0.01 4.15
C VAL A 119 2.68 0.77 4.51
N LEU A 120 2.62 2.10 4.39
CA LEU A 120 3.61 3.04 4.92
C LEU A 120 2.89 4.13 5.70
N VAL A 121 3.51 4.53 6.81
CA VAL A 121 3.13 5.72 7.60
C VAL A 121 4.28 6.73 7.63
N PRO A 122 4.02 8.02 7.91
CA PRO A 122 5.07 9.01 8.10
C PRO A 122 6.11 8.57 9.13
N GLY A 123 7.40 8.64 8.77
CA GLY A 123 8.52 8.25 9.62
C GLY A 123 8.91 6.77 9.55
N GLN A 124 8.11 5.94 8.88
CA GLN A 124 8.44 4.53 8.61
C GLN A 124 9.49 4.42 7.51
N VAL A 125 10.45 3.50 7.67
CA VAL A 125 11.46 3.21 6.64
C VAL A 125 10.89 2.32 5.53
N PHE A 126 11.30 2.50 4.29
CA PHE A 126 10.95 1.58 3.21
C PHE A 126 11.63 0.22 3.39
N SER A 127 10.98 -0.83 2.90
CA SER A 127 11.55 -2.17 2.80
C SER A 127 11.30 -2.75 1.41
N GLN A 128 12.14 -3.71 0.99
CA GLN A 128 11.96 -4.40 -0.29
C GLN A 128 10.60 -5.11 -0.36
N GLN A 129 10.09 -5.61 0.77
CA GLN A 129 8.80 -6.28 0.86
C GLN A 129 7.65 -5.30 0.54
N ILE A 130 7.72 -4.06 1.03
CA ILE A 130 6.71 -3.02 0.75
C ILE A 130 6.70 -2.66 -0.73
N LEU A 131 7.87 -2.44 -1.34
CA LEU A 131 7.98 -2.11 -2.77
C LEU A 131 7.50 -3.26 -3.66
N THR A 132 7.80 -4.50 -3.26
CA THR A 132 7.31 -5.71 -3.96
C THR A 132 5.80 -5.83 -3.83
N PHE A 133 5.25 -5.65 -2.63
CA PHE A 133 3.82 -5.69 -2.40
C PHE A 133 3.08 -4.67 -3.26
N ILE A 134 3.52 -3.41 -3.28
CA ILE A 134 2.88 -2.35 -4.07
C ILE A 134 2.92 -2.65 -5.58
N ARG A 135 4.02 -3.22 -6.08
CA ARG A 135 4.18 -3.59 -7.49
C ARG A 135 3.28 -4.75 -7.91
N ASP A 136 3.11 -5.72 -7.02
CA ASP A 136 2.32 -6.93 -7.28
C ASP A 136 0.82 -6.74 -7.04
N LEU A 137 0.42 -5.59 -6.50
CA LEU A 137 -0.98 -5.22 -6.34
C LEU A 137 -1.64 -4.99 -7.71
N ASP A 138 -2.74 -5.71 -7.96
CA ASP A 138 -3.59 -5.54 -9.15
C ASP A 138 -4.51 -4.29 -9.05
N THR A 139 -4.30 -3.42 -8.05
CA THR A 139 -5.07 -2.17 -7.91
C THR A 139 -4.35 -0.98 -8.51
N LYS A 140 -5.13 -0.07 -9.09
CA LYS A 140 -4.67 1.21 -9.63
C LYS A 140 -4.78 2.35 -8.63
N GLU A 141 -5.53 2.16 -7.54
CA GLU A 141 -5.78 3.21 -6.56
C GLU A 141 -4.85 3.07 -5.36
N ILE A 142 -3.79 3.88 -5.35
CA ILE A 142 -2.84 3.95 -4.24
C ILE A 142 -2.70 5.41 -3.84
N HIS A 143 -3.23 5.76 -2.66
CA HIS A 143 -3.06 7.10 -2.11
C HIS A 143 -1.64 7.25 -1.58
N GLY A 144 -1.01 8.42 -1.79
CA GLY A 144 0.37 8.67 -1.37
C GLY A 144 1.45 8.15 -2.33
N TYR A 145 1.06 7.59 -3.47
CA TYR A 145 1.94 7.16 -4.55
C TYR A 145 1.42 7.68 -5.89
N SER A 146 2.31 8.14 -6.76
CA SER A 146 1.99 8.48 -8.14
C SER A 146 2.95 7.74 -9.07
N PRO A 147 2.47 7.03 -10.12
CA PRO A 147 3.37 6.34 -11.05
C PRO A 147 4.36 7.25 -11.78
N ASP A 148 4.02 8.54 -11.97
CA ASP A 148 4.83 9.47 -12.76
C ASP A 148 5.98 10.11 -11.96
N ILE A 149 5.82 10.22 -10.64
CA ILE A 149 6.80 10.90 -9.76
C ILE A 149 7.24 10.04 -8.56
N GLY A 150 6.52 8.96 -8.26
CA GLY A 150 6.84 8.02 -7.20
C GLY A 150 6.25 8.37 -5.83
N TYR A 151 7.01 8.08 -4.78
CA TYR A 151 6.63 8.23 -3.38
C TYR A 151 7.16 9.53 -2.80
N ARG A 152 6.36 10.20 -1.95
CA ARG A 152 6.83 11.33 -1.17
C ARG A 152 7.64 10.85 0.04
N VAL A 153 8.92 11.16 0.05
CA VAL A 153 9.90 10.73 1.08
C VAL A 153 10.58 11.95 1.71
N TYR A 154 11.24 11.77 2.85
CA TYR A 154 12.12 12.82 3.38
C TYR A 154 13.45 12.85 2.63
N THR A 155 13.97 14.05 2.44
CA THR A 155 15.36 14.24 1.99
C THR A 155 16.33 13.83 3.10
N ASP A 156 17.53 13.39 2.72
CA ASP A 156 18.59 13.02 3.68
C ASP A 156 18.89 14.18 4.64
N LYS A 157 18.92 15.42 4.11
CA LYS A 157 19.11 16.64 4.91
C LYS A 157 18.03 16.83 5.97
N ALA A 158 16.76 16.56 5.66
CA ALA A 158 15.68 16.68 6.63
C ALA A 158 15.83 15.65 7.76
N ILE A 159 16.25 14.43 7.43
CA ILE A 159 16.53 13.38 8.41
C ILE A 159 17.70 13.77 9.32
N GLU A 160 18.79 14.31 8.76
CA GLU A 160 19.95 14.80 9.53
C GLU A 160 19.55 15.96 10.47
N MET A 161 18.79 16.93 9.97
CA MET A 161 18.32 18.07 10.77
C MET A 161 17.40 17.63 11.91
N ALA A 162 16.52 16.67 11.66
CA ALA A 162 15.64 16.12 12.68
C ALA A 162 16.41 15.29 13.73
N ALA A 163 17.54 14.68 13.37
CA ALA A 163 18.38 13.94 14.31
C ALA A 163 19.19 14.85 15.25
N ALA A 164 19.45 16.08 14.84
CA ALA A 164 20.20 17.07 15.62
C ALA A 164 19.34 17.84 16.64
N GLY A 165 18.01 17.70 16.60
CA GLY A 165 17.06 18.40 17.47
C GLY A 165 16.25 17.45 18.34
#